data_AF-A0A6A4Z7D1-F1
#
_entry.id   AF-A0A6A4Z7D1-F1
#
_cell.length_a   1.000
_cell.length_b   1.000
_cell.length_c   1.000
_cell.angle_alpha   90.00
_cell.angle_beta   90.00
_cell.angle_gamma   90.00
#
_symmetry.space_group_name_H-M   'P 1'
#
loop_
_entity.id
_entity.type
_entity.pdbx_description
1 polymer ?
#
loop_
_entity_poly.entity_id
_entity_poly.type
_entity_poly.pdbx_seq_one_letter_code
_entity_poly.pdbx_strand_id
1 'polypeptide(L)'
;MPLQPTASTANRPRNPRGPKGGKTHLDHDERRSIYESLLAVSSSGILPRGAIVKLARQHNCHPDTVQRVWARGQSSIREGHISADVSSKIRGNSGRKKTRTSEEIEDAIRQVPQESRQTTRALSHACQIPRTTVLRHMAECPRLKARSSYVKPFLTPSNIQERLRYAISFLQPLSNGNHIFDDMHDCVHIDEKWFYLTKVKRKFYVYEDEAVAARFVKSKRFITKVMFLAAIARPRVDFNGNIFDGKIGVWPFVEKLPAKRNSKNRAKGTIVTTPQSVDAKVYLEMVLNNVVPAIKAKFPRSTLRTGVTIQQDNASPHKCLTTSMLESRGVSGISIKNQPPNSPDFNVLDLGFFNSIQSLQYQKCTRTIEDLIDAVETSFYELPVDTVSKTFITLQKVMEKCIEIHGSNDYKLPHMKKDALIADFTTFNVECDAYNYESALIHLNFRLGEEASMEALLNSQEQDLLAIE
;
A
#
# COMPACT_ATOMS: atom_id res chain seq x y z
N MET A 1 -14.35 -79.37 -6.14
CA MET A 1 -13.06 -79.46 -6.85
C MET A 1 -12.84 -78.19 -7.67
N PRO A 2 -11.85 -77.38 -7.32
CA PRO A 2 -11.21 -76.47 -8.27
C PRO A 2 -9.72 -76.81 -8.42
N LEU A 3 -9.29 -76.86 -9.68
CA LEU A 3 -7.99 -77.26 -10.16
C LEU A 3 -6.86 -76.37 -9.62
N GLN A 4 -5.82 -76.99 -9.06
CA GLN A 4 -4.55 -76.33 -8.75
C GLN A 4 -3.79 -75.98 -10.04
N PRO A 5 -3.26 -74.75 -10.18
CA PRO A 5 -2.28 -74.44 -11.21
C PRO A 5 -0.90 -74.97 -10.79
N THR A 6 -0.29 -75.73 -11.69
CA THR A 6 1.02 -76.37 -11.57
C THR A 6 2.15 -75.35 -11.37
N ALA A 7 2.89 -75.51 -10.28
CA ALA A 7 4.11 -74.74 -10.01
C ALA A 7 5.27 -75.29 -10.85
N SER A 8 5.53 -74.68 -12.01
CA SER A 8 6.81 -74.83 -12.72
C SER A 8 7.82 -73.85 -12.12
N THR A 9 8.62 -74.32 -11.16
CA THR A 9 9.74 -73.58 -10.60
C THR A 9 10.92 -73.64 -11.58
N ALA A 10 10.95 -72.70 -12.52
CA ALA A 10 12.14 -72.45 -13.32
C ALA A 10 13.23 -71.86 -12.40
N ASN A 11 14.25 -72.67 -12.11
CA ASN A 11 15.48 -72.29 -11.43
C ASN A 11 16.11 -71.04 -12.08
N ARG A 12 15.95 -69.86 -11.45
CA ARG A 12 16.81 -68.71 -11.74
C ARG A 12 18.21 -68.99 -11.18
N PRO A 13 19.29 -68.86 -11.98
CA PRO A 13 20.63 -68.98 -11.44
C PRO A 13 20.88 -67.88 -10.39
N ARG A 14 21.33 -68.28 -9.20
CA ARG A 14 21.77 -67.38 -8.13
C ARG A 14 22.93 -66.52 -8.64
N ASN A 15 22.71 -65.21 -8.75
CA ASN A 15 23.76 -64.24 -9.09
C ASN A 15 24.81 -64.17 -7.97
N PRO A 16 26.12 -63.98 -8.29
CA PRO A 16 27.18 -63.95 -7.31
C PRO A 16 27.05 -62.75 -6.37
N ARG A 17 27.24 -63.01 -5.07
CA ARG A 17 27.15 -62.03 -3.98
C ARG A 17 28.02 -60.79 -4.29
N GLY A 18 27.37 -59.64 -4.49
CA GLY A 18 28.06 -58.35 -4.56
C GLY A 18 28.73 -57.97 -3.23
N PRO A 19 29.57 -56.93 -3.20
CA PRO A 19 30.25 -56.47 -1.99
C PRO A 19 29.22 -56.17 -0.88
N LYS A 20 29.36 -56.81 0.29
CA LYS A 20 28.55 -56.50 1.48
C LYS A 20 28.90 -55.07 1.93
N GLY A 21 27.94 -54.15 1.86
CA GLY A 21 28.11 -52.74 2.29
C GLY A 21 28.38 -51.72 1.18
N GLY A 22 28.14 -52.04 -0.09
CA GLY A 22 28.29 -51.07 -1.19
C GLY A 22 27.28 -49.89 -1.14
N LYS A 23 27.61 -48.79 -1.82
CA LYS A 23 26.78 -47.59 -1.97
C LYS A 23 25.38 -47.95 -2.49
N THR A 24 24.34 -47.50 -1.79
CA THR A 24 22.93 -47.68 -2.14
C THR A 24 22.43 -46.62 -3.13
N HIS A 25 23.03 -45.43 -3.10
CA HIS A 25 22.73 -44.31 -3.97
C HIS A 25 24.03 -43.80 -4.62
N LEU A 26 24.00 -43.71 -5.95
CA LEU A 26 25.07 -43.10 -6.74
C LEU A 26 24.62 -41.70 -7.16
N ASP A 27 25.53 -40.74 -7.15
CA ASP A 27 25.26 -39.41 -7.68
C ASP A 27 25.13 -39.43 -9.22
N HIS A 28 24.82 -38.27 -9.82
CA HIS A 28 24.59 -38.21 -11.26
C HIS A 28 25.86 -38.50 -12.07
N ASP A 29 27.01 -38.01 -11.61
CA ASP A 29 28.28 -38.10 -12.33
C ASP A 29 28.84 -39.52 -12.24
N GLU A 30 28.71 -40.19 -11.10
CA GLU A 30 29.01 -41.62 -10.94
C GLU A 30 28.15 -42.48 -11.87
N ARG A 31 26.85 -42.19 -11.97
CA ARG A 31 25.93 -42.92 -12.87
C ARG A 31 26.28 -42.68 -14.33
N ARG A 32 26.68 -41.47 -14.69
CA ARG A 32 27.14 -41.11 -16.03
C ARG A 32 28.43 -41.82 -16.39
N SER A 33 29.42 -41.76 -15.50
CA SER A 33 30.70 -42.45 -15.65
C SER A 33 30.54 -43.95 -15.85
N ILE A 34 29.65 -44.59 -15.08
CA ILE A 34 29.31 -46.02 -15.26
C ILE A 34 28.74 -46.29 -16.66
N TYR A 35 27.80 -45.45 -17.12
CA TYR A 35 27.17 -45.64 -18.42
C TYR A 35 28.15 -45.45 -19.57
N GLU A 36 28.95 -44.38 -19.53
CA GLU A 36 29.97 -44.09 -20.56
C GLU A 36 31.04 -45.18 -20.59
N SER A 37 31.45 -45.71 -19.43
CA SER A 37 32.40 -46.82 -19.33
C SER A 37 31.84 -48.13 -19.91
N LEU A 38 30.54 -48.40 -19.72
CA LEU A 38 29.87 -49.54 -20.36
C LEU A 38 29.68 -49.33 -21.86
N LEU A 39 29.40 -48.09 -22.28
CA LEU A 39 29.24 -47.74 -23.69
C LEU A 39 30.54 -47.96 -24.46
N ALA A 40 31.68 -47.56 -23.88
CA ALA A 40 33.01 -47.71 -24.48
C ALA A 40 33.41 -49.18 -24.72
N VAL A 41 32.86 -50.13 -23.94
CA VAL A 41 33.18 -51.57 -24.06
C VAL A 41 32.05 -52.37 -24.71
N SER A 42 30.95 -51.72 -25.08
CA SER A 42 29.78 -52.35 -25.67
C SER A 42 29.91 -52.45 -27.19
N SER A 43 29.64 -53.63 -27.75
CA SER A 43 29.58 -53.84 -29.21
C SER A 43 28.14 -54.13 -29.63
N SER A 44 27.56 -53.28 -30.48
CA SER A 44 26.16 -53.42 -30.95
C SER A 44 25.13 -53.55 -29.81
N GLY A 45 25.38 -52.88 -28.68
CA GLY A 45 24.52 -52.93 -27.49
C GLY A 45 24.73 -54.15 -26.58
N ILE A 46 25.69 -55.03 -26.90
CA ILE A 46 26.02 -56.22 -26.13
C ILE A 46 27.23 -55.94 -25.24
N LEU A 47 27.09 -56.21 -23.94
CA LEU A 47 28.14 -56.02 -22.95
C LEU A 47 29.01 -57.29 -22.80
N PRO A 48 30.35 -57.14 -22.70
CA PRO A 48 31.26 -58.25 -22.41
C PRO A 48 30.96 -58.92 -21.07
N ARG A 49 31.17 -60.24 -20.99
CA ARG A 49 30.95 -61.02 -19.77
C ARG A 49 31.80 -60.45 -18.63
N GLY A 50 31.15 -60.11 -17.52
CA GLY A 50 31.82 -59.59 -16.32
C GLY A 50 32.02 -58.06 -16.28
N ALA A 51 31.73 -57.32 -17.36
CA ALA A 51 31.87 -55.85 -17.39
C ALA A 51 31.05 -55.16 -16.28
N ILE A 52 29.80 -55.60 -16.07
CA ILE A 52 28.91 -55.11 -15.02
C ILE A 52 29.51 -55.36 -13.62
N VAL A 53 30.06 -56.56 -13.38
CA VAL A 53 30.63 -56.93 -12.06
C VAL A 53 31.92 -56.16 -11.80
N LYS A 54 32.73 -55.92 -12.83
CA LYS A 54 33.96 -55.11 -12.75
C LYS A 54 33.65 -53.68 -12.35
N LEU A 55 32.72 -53.02 -13.05
CA LEU A 55 32.30 -51.65 -12.75
C LEU A 55 31.59 -51.55 -11.39
N ALA A 56 30.80 -52.55 -11.02
CA ALA A 56 30.17 -52.61 -9.70
C ALA A 56 31.21 -52.59 -8.57
N ARG A 57 32.33 -53.31 -8.73
CA ARG A 57 33.45 -53.28 -7.77
C ARG A 57 34.16 -51.92 -7.78
N GLN A 58 34.41 -51.33 -8.94
CA GLN A 58 35.10 -50.03 -9.06
C GLN A 58 34.30 -48.90 -8.41
N HIS A 59 32.98 -48.87 -8.59
CA HIS A 59 32.10 -47.86 -7.99
C HIS A 59 31.56 -48.26 -6.61
N ASN A 60 32.06 -49.37 -6.03
CA ASN A 60 31.61 -49.92 -4.75
C ASN A 60 30.08 -49.99 -4.63
N CYS A 61 29.39 -50.54 -5.62
CA CYS A 61 27.93 -50.66 -5.65
C CYS A 61 27.49 -52.07 -6.09
N HIS A 62 26.20 -52.37 -5.98
CA HIS A 62 25.68 -53.67 -6.39
C HIS A 62 25.66 -53.81 -7.94
N PRO A 63 25.99 -54.98 -8.51
CA PRO A 63 25.89 -55.23 -9.96
C PRO A 63 24.55 -54.84 -10.59
N ASP A 64 23.43 -55.09 -9.89
CA ASP A 64 22.10 -54.69 -10.35
C ASP A 64 21.92 -53.17 -10.46
N THR A 65 22.66 -52.37 -9.68
CA THR A 65 22.66 -50.91 -9.80
C THR A 65 23.31 -50.49 -11.11
N VAL A 66 24.45 -51.08 -11.45
CA VAL A 66 25.15 -50.87 -12.74
C VAL A 66 24.26 -51.31 -13.92
N GLN A 67 23.63 -52.49 -13.81
CA GLN A 67 22.70 -52.98 -14.83
C GLN A 67 21.49 -52.06 -15.03
N ARG A 68 20.92 -51.51 -13.94
CA ARG A 68 19.80 -50.55 -14.02
C ARG A 68 20.20 -49.22 -14.65
N VAL A 69 21.43 -48.74 -14.40
CA VAL A 69 21.98 -47.54 -15.06
C VAL A 69 22.09 -47.79 -16.57
N TRP A 70 22.71 -48.91 -16.97
CA TRP A 70 22.83 -49.30 -18.38
C TRP A 70 21.49 -49.40 -19.09
N ALA A 71 20.57 -50.19 -18.53
CA ALA A 71 19.26 -50.41 -19.12
C ALA A 71 18.48 -49.09 -19.30
N ARG A 72 18.62 -48.14 -18.35
CA ARG A 72 17.96 -46.85 -18.44
C ARG A 72 18.50 -45.99 -19.57
N GLY A 73 19.83 -45.84 -19.67
CA GLY A 73 20.43 -45.08 -20.76
C GLY A 73 20.14 -45.69 -22.13
N GLN A 74 20.12 -47.03 -22.24
CA GLN A 74 19.71 -47.70 -23.49
C GLN A 74 18.23 -47.51 -23.82
N SER A 75 17.34 -47.51 -22.82
CA SER A 75 15.92 -47.22 -23.03
C SER A 75 15.66 -45.78 -23.45
N SER A 76 16.32 -44.79 -22.84
CA SER A 76 16.10 -43.38 -23.22
C SER A 76 16.53 -43.09 -24.67
N ILE A 77 17.63 -43.71 -25.13
CA ILE A 77 18.07 -43.58 -26.53
C ILE A 77 17.04 -44.23 -27.47
N ARG A 78 16.50 -45.40 -27.11
CA ARG A 78 15.42 -46.06 -27.88
C ARG A 78 14.12 -45.26 -27.89
N GLU A 79 13.83 -44.52 -26.83
CA GLU A 79 12.70 -43.60 -26.70
C GLU A 79 12.95 -42.25 -27.45
N GLY A 80 14.08 -42.11 -28.15
CA GLY A 80 14.36 -40.96 -29.03
C GLY A 80 15.06 -39.79 -28.36
N HIS A 81 15.60 -39.94 -27.15
CA HIS A 81 16.39 -38.89 -26.52
C HIS A 81 17.73 -38.69 -27.24
N ILE A 82 18.14 -37.43 -27.43
CA ILE A 82 19.44 -37.06 -28.05
C ILE A 82 20.63 -37.59 -27.24
N SER A 83 20.47 -37.74 -25.92
CA SER A 83 21.49 -38.28 -25.03
C SER A 83 20.89 -39.27 -24.03
N ALA A 84 21.73 -40.16 -23.52
CA ALA A 84 21.29 -41.19 -22.59
C ALA A 84 20.94 -40.60 -21.22
N ASP A 85 19.70 -40.78 -20.77
CA ASP A 85 19.27 -40.41 -19.43
C ASP A 85 19.67 -41.50 -18.43
N VAL A 86 20.69 -41.20 -17.62
CA VAL A 86 21.15 -42.07 -16.54
C VAL A 86 20.62 -41.64 -15.18
N SER A 87 19.79 -40.59 -15.12
CA SER A 87 19.34 -39.97 -13.87
C SER A 87 18.64 -40.97 -12.94
N SER A 88 18.77 -40.74 -11.63
CA SER A 88 18.05 -41.53 -10.64
C SER A 88 16.58 -41.12 -10.61
N LYS A 89 15.67 -42.09 -10.72
CA LYS A 89 14.22 -41.87 -10.55
C LYS A 89 13.83 -41.51 -9.12
N ILE A 90 14.75 -41.49 -8.15
CA ILE A 90 14.46 -41.13 -6.76
C ILE A 90 14.10 -39.64 -6.67
N ARG A 91 14.85 -38.77 -7.35
CA ARG A 91 14.57 -37.34 -7.37
C ARG A 91 13.18 -37.11 -7.97
N GLY A 92 12.30 -36.46 -7.22
CA GLY A 92 10.89 -36.21 -7.62
C GLY A 92 9.90 -37.32 -7.27
N ASN A 93 10.35 -38.59 -7.14
CA ASN A 93 9.46 -39.71 -6.77
C ASN A 93 9.64 -40.20 -5.33
N SER A 94 10.67 -39.71 -4.62
CA SER A 94 10.87 -39.97 -3.20
C SER A 94 10.28 -38.87 -2.33
N GLY A 95 9.68 -39.26 -1.21
CA GLY A 95 9.12 -38.35 -0.21
C GLY A 95 7.65 -38.61 0.05
N ARG A 96 7.09 -37.86 1.00
CA ARG A 96 5.67 -37.94 1.36
C ARG A 96 4.83 -37.36 0.22
N LYS A 97 3.89 -38.14 -0.32
CA LYS A 97 2.89 -37.66 -1.28
C LYS A 97 2.07 -36.52 -0.68
N LYS A 98 1.76 -35.48 -1.47
CA LYS A 98 0.88 -34.39 -1.03
C LYS A 98 -0.50 -34.99 -0.69
N THR A 99 -0.99 -34.72 0.51
CA THR A 99 -2.28 -35.26 1.00
C THR A 99 -3.47 -34.43 0.52
N ARG A 100 -3.25 -33.18 0.13
CA ARG A 100 -4.28 -32.29 -0.40
C ARG A 100 -3.82 -31.65 -1.71
N THR A 101 -4.75 -31.43 -2.62
CA THR A 101 -4.51 -30.67 -3.85
C THR A 101 -4.47 -29.17 -3.56
N SER A 102 -4.07 -28.36 -4.54
CA SER A 102 -4.06 -26.90 -4.38
C SER A 102 -5.49 -26.34 -4.26
N GLU A 103 -6.41 -26.93 -5.03
CA GLU A 103 -7.82 -26.57 -5.11
C GLU A 103 -8.52 -26.85 -3.78
N GLU A 104 -8.30 -28.03 -3.19
CA GLU A 104 -8.86 -28.39 -1.88
C GLU A 104 -8.43 -27.43 -0.76
N ILE A 105 -7.16 -26.97 -0.81
CA ILE A 105 -6.65 -26.00 0.15
C ILE A 105 -7.30 -24.64 -0.07
N GLU A 106 -7.46 -24.21 -1.31
CA GLU A 106 -8.09 -22.95 -1.67
C GLU A 106 -9.56 -22.91 -1.23
N ASP A 107 -10.32 -23.97 -1.50
CA ASP A 107 -11.73 -24.08 -1.11
C ASP A 107 -11.89 -24.11 0.41
N ALA A 108 -11.07 -24.89 1.12
CA ALA A 108 -11.08 -24.91 2.58
C ALA A 108 -10.76 -23.54 3.19
N ILE A 109 -9.82 -22.79 2.61
CA ILE A 109 -9.53 -21.43 3.04
C ILE A 109 -10.72 -20.52 2.75
N ARG A 110 -11.33 -20.59 1.56
CA ARG A 110 -12.46 -19.73 1.13
C ARG A 110 -13.71 -19.89 1.98
N GLN A 111 -13.93 -21.04 2.62
CA GLN A 111 -15.06 -21.27 3.52
C GLN A 111 -14.91 -20.62 4.91
N VAL A 112 -13.71 -20.21 5.31
CA VAL A 112 -13.48 -19.64 6.66
C VAL A 112 -13.90 -18.16 6.70
N PRO A 113 -14.66 -17.61 7.66
CA PRO A 113 -14.93 -16.16 7.70
C PRO A 113 -13.65 -15.31 7.77
N GLN A 114 -13.61 -14.12 7.17
CA GLN A 114 -12.38 -13.31 7.08
C GLN A 114 -11.78 -12.97 8.45
N GLU A 115 -12.65 -12.79 9.45
CA GLU A 115 -12.30 -12.49 10.85
C GLU A 115 -11.43 -13.60 11.46
N SER A 116 -11.61 -14.84 10.98
CA SER A 116 -10.86 -16.02 11.42
C SER A 116 -9.58 -16.27 10.61
N ARG A 117 -9.27 -15.43 9.61
CA ARG A 117 -8.07 -15.56 8.75
C ARG A 117 -6.96 -14.55 9.04
N GLN A 118 -7.00 -13.86 10.18
CA GLN A 118 -6.07 -12.75 10.48
C GLN A 118 -4.61 -13.19 10.70
N THR A 119 -4.39 -14.42 11.18
CA THR A 119 -3.05 -14.99 11.34
C THR A 119 -2.97 -16.36 10.71
N THR A 120 -1.77 -16.77 10.28
CA THR A 120 -1.56 -18.13 9.72
C THR A 120 -1.90 -19.24 10.72
N ARG A 121 -1.87 -18.95 12.03
CA ARG A 121 -2.28 -19.89 13.08
C ARG A 121 -3.80 -20.00 13.16
N ALA A 122 -4.52 -18.88 13.21
CA ALA A 122 -5.98 -18.86 13.25
C ALA A 122 -6.58 -19.47 11.98
N LEU A 123 -6.04 -19.11 10.81
CA LEU A 123 -6.45 -19.69 9.53
C LEU A 123 -6.27 -21.21 9.52
N SER A 124 -5.09 -21.69 9.93
CA SER A 124 -4.79 -23.13 10.00
C SER A 124 -5.76 -23.90 10.89
N HIS A 125 -6.12 -23.33 12.04
CA HIS A 125 -7.11 -23.93 12.94
C HIS A 125 -8.49 -23.97 12.29
N ALA A 126 -8.95 -22.86 11.72
CA ALA A 126 -10.28 -22.73 11.16
C ALA A 126 -10.50 -23.58 9.89
N CYS A 127 -9.50 -23.68 9.00
CA CYS A 127 -9.59 -24.53 7.81
C CYS A 127 -9.14 -25.98 8.05
N GLN A 128 -8.72 -26.33 9.27
CA GLN A 128 -8.22 -27.66 9.65
C GLN A 128 -7.06 -28.17 8.76
N ILE A 129 -6.25 -27.24 8.24
CA ILE A 129 -5.06 -27.54 7.45
C ILE A 129 -3.83 -27.15 8.26
N PRO A 130 -2.82 -28.01 8.41
CA PRO A 130 -1.60 -27.69 9.15
C PRO A 130 -0.95 -26.39 8.66
N ARG A 131 -0.50 -25.55 9.59
CA ARG A 131 0.10 -24.23 9.29
C ARG A 131 1.25 -24.32 8.29
N THR A 132 2.06 -25.36 8.34
CA THR A 132 3.16 -25.61 7.40
C THR A 132 2.67 -25.83 5.97
N THR A 133 1.53 -26.52 5.80
CA THR A 133 0.88 -26.72 4.51
C THR A 133 0.31 -25.40 3.97
N VAL A 134 -0.33 -24.59 4.84
CA VAL A 134 -0.82 -23.25 4.45
C VAL A 134 0.32 -22.35 3.98
N LEU A 135 1.43 -22.30 4.73
CA LEU A 135 2.61 -21.50 4.35
C LEU A 135 3.23 -21.97 3.03
N ARG A 136 3.32 -23.28 2.81
CA ARG A 136 3.79 -23.84 1.54
C ARG A 136 2.86 -23.47 0.39
N HIS A 137 1.54 -23.59 0.59
CA HIS A 137 0.55 -23.19 -0.41
C HIS A 137 0.64 -21.69 -0.72
N MET A 138 0.87 -20.81 0.27
CA MET A 138 1.10 -19.39 0.02
C MET A 138 2.36 -19.11 -0.82
N ALA A 139 3.41 -19.93 -0.67
CA ALA A 139 4.63 -19.82 -1.46
C ALA A 139 4.47 -20.35 -2.89
N GLU A 140 3.72 -21.44 -3.06
CA GLU A 140 3.44 -22.08 -4.36
C GLU A 140 2.34 -21.34 -5.15
N CYS A 141 1.34 -20.78 -4.47
CA CYS A 141 0.18 -20.10 -5.06
C CYS A 141 0.25 -18.60 -4.79
N PRO A 142 0.74 -17.79 -5.75
CA PRO A 142 0.87 -16.34 -5.56
C PRO A 142 -0.48 -15.62 -5.46
N ARG A 143 -1.61 -16.29 -5.66
CA ARG A 143 -2.96 -15.70 -5.54
C ARG A 143 -3.36 -15.48 -4.08
N LEU A 144 -2.87 -16.29 -3.14
CA LEU A 144 -3.16 -16.14 -1.72
C LEU A 144 -2.11 -15.21 -1.06
N LYS A 145 -2.51 -13.97 -0.74
CA LYS A 145 -1.63 -12.98 -0.11
C LYS A 145 -2.30 -12.32 1.10
N ALA A 146 -1.49 -11.97 2.09
CA ALA A 146 -1.94 -11.10 3.16
C ALA A 146 -2.26 -9.71 2.61
N ARG A 147 -3.43 -9.17 2.97
CA ARG A 147 -3.87 -7.81 2.64
C ARG A 147 -4.26 -7.10 3.92
N SER A 148 -4.01 -5.81 3.96
CA SER A 148 -4.43 -4.95 5.07
C SER A 148 -5.73 -4.25 4.68
N SER A 149 -6.68 -4.21 5.61
CA SER A 149 -7.85 -3.35 5.53
C SER A 149 -7.61 -2.15 6.44
N TYR A 150 -7.91 -0.96 5.95
CA TYR A 150 -7.84 0.28 6.72
C TYR A 150 -9.26 0.76 7.00
N VAL A 151 -9.50 1.24 8.20
CA VAL A 151 -10.79 1.84 8.57
C VAL A 151 -10.98 3.11 7.74
N LYS A 152 -12.18 3.28 7.19
CA LYS A 152 -12.59 4.47 6.44
C LYS A 152 -13.63 5.25 7.26
N PRO A 153 -13.72 6.58 7.09
CA PRO A 153 -14.80 7.35 7.67
C PRO A 153 -16.16 6.79 7.23
N PHE A 154 -17.10 6.71 8.17
CA PHE A 154 -18.48 6.37 7.84
C PHE A 154 -19.15 7.56 7.14
N LEU A 155 -19.88 7.30 6.06
CA LEU A 155 -20.58 8.32 5.30
C LEU A 155 -22.09 8.12 5.43
N THR A 156 -22.80 9.16 5.84
CA THR A 156 -24.27 9.21 5.73
C THR A 156 -24.68 9.41 4.28
N PRO A 157 -25.95 9.13 3.90
CA PRO A 157 -26.46 9.44 2.57
C PRO A 157 -26.23 10.91 2.16
N SER A 158 -26.43 11.84 3.10
CA SER A 158 -26.14 13.27 2.90
C SER A 158 -24.65 13.53 2.64
N ASN A 159 -23.73 12.88 3.39
CA ASN A 159 -22.30 13.03 3.14
C ASN A 159 -21.90 12.49 1.75
N ILE A 160 -22.48 11.36 1.32
CA ILE A 160 -22.24 10.79 -0.01
C ILE A 160 -22.67 11.79 -1.09
N GLN A 161 -23.86 12.37 -0.95
CA GLN A 161 -24.41 13.34 -1.89
C GLN A 161 -23.58 14.63 -1.94
N GLU A 162 -23.18 15.17 -0.79
CA GLU A 162 -22.33 16.37 -0.69
C GLU A 162 -20.95 16.13 -1.30
N ARG A 163 -20.34 14.97 -1.03
CA ARG A 163 -19.08 14.54 -1.66
C ARG A 163 -19.20 14.47 -3.17
N LEU A 164 -20.29 13.91 -3.68
CA LEU A 164 -20.53 13.80 -5.12
C LEU A 164 -20.67 15.18 -5.78
N ARG A 165 -21.51 16.06 -5.22
CA ARG A 165 -21.66 17.45 -5.71
C ARG A 165 -20.33 18.19 -5.69
N TYR A 166 -19.59 18.05 -4.59
CA TYR A 166 -18.29 18.67 -4.44
C TYR A 166 -17.32 18.22 -5.52
N ALA A 167 -17.16 16.91 -5.74
CA ALA A 167 -16.28 16.38 -6.79
C ALA A 167 -16.69 16.83 -8.19
N ILE A 168 -18.00 16.83 -8.50
CA ILE A 168 -18.53 17.30 -9.78
C ILE A 168 -18.25 18.80 -10.01
N SER A 169 -18.22 19.62 -8.95
CA SER A 169 -17.99 21.07 -9.07
C SER A 169 -16.62 21.46 -9.65
N PHE A 170 -15.67 20.52 -9.68
CA PHE A 170 -14.34 20.72 -10.29
C PHE A 170 -14.31 20.31 -11.77
N LEU A 171 -15.39 19.78 -12.36
CA LEU A 171 -15.40 19.35 -13.75
C LEU A 171 -15.79 20.48 -14.71
N GLN A 172 -15.03 20.60 -15.79
CA GLN A 172 -15.28 21.50 -16.91
C GLN A 172 -15.53 20.69 -18.19
N PRO A 173 -16.55 21.02 -18.99
CA PRO A 173 -16.87 20.27 -20.20
C PRO A 173 -15.81 20.46 -21.29
N LEU A 174 -15.52 19.39 -22.03
CA LEU A 174 -14.67 19.37 -23.23
C LEU A 174 -15.52 19.24 -24.50
N SER A 175 -14.96 19.63 -25.64
CA SER A 175 -15.64 19.58 -26.94
C SER A 175 -15.97 18.16 -27.42
N ASN A 176 -15.31 17.14 -26.86
CA ASN A 176 -15.52 15.72 -27.19
C ASN A 176 -16.61 15.06 -26.31
N GLY A 177 -17.29 15.81 -25.44
CA GLY A 177 -18.30 15.31 -24.50
C GLY A 177 -17.74 14.84 -23.15
N ASN A 178 -16.43 14.60 -23.06
CA ASN A 178 -15.76 14.32 -21.79
C ASN A 178 -15.67 15.59 -20.94
N HIS A 179 -15.20 15.42 -19.70
CA HIS A 179 -14.93 16.51 -18.78
C HIS A 179 -13.47 16.49 -18.36
N ILE A 180 -12.92 17.65 -18.00
CA ILE A 180 -11.60 17.77 -17.41
C ILE A 180 -11.72 18.42 -16.03
N PHE A 181 -10.94 17.96 -15.07
CA PHE A 181 -10.85 18.65 -13.78
C PHE A 181 -10.22 20.03 -13.96
N ASP A 182 -10.73 21.04 -13.26
CA ASP A 182 -10.15 22.38 -13.24
C ASP A 182 -8.74 22.37 -12.63
N ASP A 183 -7.97 23.42 -12.92
CA ASP A 183 -6.57 23.50 -12.55
C ASP A 183 -6.31 23.67 -11.04
N MET A 184 -7.29 24.10 -10.26
CA MET A 184 -7.20 24.38 -8.82
C MET A 184 -6.09 25.40 -8.49
N HIS A 185 -5.70 26.25 -9.45
CA HIS A 185 -4.60 27.22 -9.27
C HIS A 185 -4.95 28.35 -8.30
N ASP A 186 -6.25 28.57 -8.04
CA ASP A 186 -6.78 29.52 -7.08
C ASP A 186 -7.03 28.91 -5.68
N CYS A 187 -6.82 27.60 -5.51
CA CYS A 187 -7.10 26.90 -4.25
C CYS A 187 -5.84 26.76 -3.37
N VAL A 188 -6.00 27.04 -2.08
CA VAL A 188 -5.01 26.77 -1.02
C VAL A 188 -5.62 25.80 -0.02
N HIS A 189 -5.05 24.61 0.09
CA HIS A 189 -5.44 23.65 1.12
C HIS A 189 -4.71 24.00 2.41
N ILE A 190 -5.47 24.09 3.51
CA ILE A 190 -4.94 24.19 4.87
C ILE A 190 -5.44 23.04 5.74
N ASP A 191 -4.60 22.62 6.68
CA ASP A 191 -4.91 21.55 7.63
C ASP A 191 -3.84 21.47 8.73
N GLU A 192 -4.21 20.86 9.85
CA GLU A 192 -3.35 20.65 11.00
C GLU A 192 -2.86 19.22 11.14
N LYS A 193 -1.60 19.09 11.60
CA LYS A 193 -1.06 17.78 11.94
C LYS A 193 -0.15 17.78 13.15
N TRP A 194 -0.30 16.75 13.97
CA TRP A 194 0.67 16.38 15.00
C TRP A 194 1.91 15.71 14.41
N PHE A 195 3.07 16.33 14.60
CA PHE A 195 4.38 15.73 14.36
C PHE A 195 4.98 15.27 15.68
N TYR A 196 5.58 14.08 15.67
CA TYR A 196 6.15 13.46 16.85
C TYR A 196 7.67 13.54 16.79
N LEU A 197 8.28 13.80 17.95
CA LEU A 197 9.74 13.80 18.08
C LEU A 197 10.33 12.46 17.62
N THR A 198 9.63 11.35 17.86
CA THR A 198 10.15 10.03 17.51
C THR A 198 9.05 8.97 17.35
N LYS A 199 9.28 7.95 16.50
CA LYS A 199 8.36 6.79 16.37
C LYS A 199 8.58 5.78 17.49
N VAL A 200 7.50 5.20 18.03
CA VAL A 200 7.59 4.09 18.99
C VAL A 200 8.39 2.92 18.41
N LYS A 201 8.09 2.54 17.16
CA LYS A 201 8.80 1.49 16.43
C LYS A 201 9.51 2.11 15.23
N ARG A 202 10.84 1.96 15.17
CA ARG A 202 11.65 2.24 13.98
C ARG A 202 12.30 0.94 13.52
N LYS A 203 12.45 0.79 12.21
CA LYS A 203 13.25 -0.28 11.61
C LYS A 203 14.60 0.33 11.24
N PHE A 204 15.66 -0.38 11.60
CA PHE A 204 17.03 -0.04 11.20
C PHE A 204 17.56 -1.23 10.40
N TYR A 205 18.30 -0.94 9.34
CA TYR A 205 19.12 -1.94 8.66
C TYR A 205 20.47 -1.91 9.33
N VAL A 206 20.84 -3.02 9.97
CA VAL A 206 22.10 -3.21 10.68
C VAL A 206 22.67 -4.56 10.28
N TYR A 207 23.99 -4.71 10.28
CA TYR A 207 24.63 -6.01 10.10
C TYR A 207 24.40 -6.91 11.33
N GLU A 208 24.66 -8.22 11.19
CA GLU A 208 24.40 -9.20 12.26
C GLU A 208 25.24 -8.93 13.52
N ASP A 209 26.42 -8.33 13.34
CA ASP A 209 27.38 -7.95 14.38
C ASP A 209 27.20 -6.51 14.88
N GLU A 210 26.27 -5.73 14.32
CA GLU A 210 25.99 -4.36 14.74
C GLU A 210 24.92 -4.28 15.82
N ALA A 211 25.24 -3.60 16.92
CA ALA A 211 24.25 -3.30 17.96
C ALA A 211 23.29 -2.18 17.50
N VAL A 212 21.98 -2.46 17.56
CA VAL A 212 20.95 -1.44 17.30
C VAL A 212 20.98 -0.38 18.40
N ALA A 213 21.06 0.90 18.00
CA ALA A 213 21.06 2.02 18.93
C ALA A 213 19.84 1.99 19.88
N ALA A 214 20.10 2.02 21.19
CA ALA A 214 19.06 2.05 22.20
C ALA A 214 18.34 3.41 22.20
N ARG A 215 17.01 3.37 22.30
CA ARG A 215 16.15 4.57 22.29
C ARG A 215 15.21 4.54 23.49
N PHE A 216 15.39 5.51 24.38
CA PHE A 216 14.64 5.60 25.64
C PHE A 216 13.69 6.79 25.64
N VAL A 217 12.48 6.57 26.13
CA VAL A 217 11.51 7.62 26.47
C VAL A 217 10.89 7.28 27.82
N LYS A 218 10.54 8.29 28.63
CA LYS A 218 9.92 8.05 29.94
C LYS A 218 8.57 7.33 29.81
N SER A 219 7.80 7.65 28.77
CA SER A 219 6.52 6.99 28.47
C SER A 219 6.26 7.00 26.97
N LYS A 220 5.84 5.84 26.43
CA LYS A 220 5.41 5.70 25.04
C LYS A 220 4.09 6.44 24.77
N ARG A 221 3.28 6.69 25.81
CA ARG A 221 2.01 7.42 25.70
C ARG A 221 2.20 8.93 25.58
N PHE A 222 3.31 9.45 26.10
CA PHE A 222 3.60 10.88 26.18
C PHE A 222 4.87 11.23 25.38
N ILE A 223 4.96 10.72 24.15
CA ILE A 223 6.00 11.17 23.22
C ILE A 223 5.73 12.63 22.87
N THR A 224 6.74 13.48 23.03
CA THR A 224 6.67 14.89 22.67
C THR A 224 6.19 15.06 21.24
N LYS A 225 5.18 15.90 21.06
CA LYS A 225 4.57 16.22 19.77
C LYS A 225 4.22 17.69 19.69
N VAL A 226 4.24 18.24 18.49
CA VAL A 226 3.88 19.63 18.17
C VAL A 226 2.89 19.59 17.01
N MET A 227 1.82 20.38 17.11
CA MET A 227 0.85 20.54 16.03
C MET A 227 1.35 21.63 15.10
N PHE A 228 1.19 21.43 13.80
CA PHE A 228 1.51 22.44 12.79
C PHE A 228 0.29 22.67 11.91
N LEU A 229 0.04 23.93 11.54
CA LEU A 229 -0.83 24.29 10.43
C LEU A 229 0.05 24.36 9.18
N ALA A 230 -0.33 23.65 8.11
CA ALA A 230 0.33 23.75 6.81
C ALA A 230 -0.62 24.36 5.78
N ALA A 231 -0.07 25.09 4.82
CA ALA A 231 -0.78 25.66 3.69
C ALA A 231 -0.05 25.34 2.38
N ILE A 232 -0.75 24.69 1.45
CA ILE A 232 -0.21 24.27 0.15
C ILE A 232 -1.19 24.60 -0.97
N ALA A 233 -0.67 25.12 -2.07
CA ALA A 233 -1.36 25.33 -3.33
C ALA A 233 -0.78 24.41 -4.41
N ARG A 234 -1.48 24.33 -5.55
CA ARG A 234 -0.97 23.55 -6.69
C ARG A 234 0.24 24.25 -7.33
N PRO A 235 1.37 23.55 -7.53
CA PRO A 235 2.52 24.11 -8.22
C PRO A 235 2.20 24.41 -9.69
N ARG A 236 2.76 25.50 -10.20
CA ARG A 236 2.60 25.93 -11.60
C ARG A 236 3.80 26.71 -12.10
N VAL A 237 3.98 26.74 -13.41
CA VAL A 237 5.01 27.53 -14.07
C VAL A 237 4.35 28.77 -14.68
N ASP A 238 4.96 29.94 -14.50
CA ASP A 238 4.50 31.17 -15.14
C ASP A 238 4.95 31.25 -16.61
N PHE A 239 4.44 32.23 -17.37
CA PHE A 239 4.83 32.43 -18.78
C PHE A 239 6.32 32.74 -18.99
N ASN A 240 7.02 33.18 -17.94
CA ASN A 240 8.45 33.48 -17.98
C ASN A 240 9.31 32.26 -17.61
N GLY A 241 8.69 31.12 -17.29
CA GLY A 241 9.38 29.90 -16.86
C GLY A 241 9.71 29.85 -15.37
N ASN A 242 9.26 30.80 -14.56
CA ASN A 242 9.46 30.74 -13.11
C ASN A 242 8.48 29.76 -12.47
N ILE A 243 8.99 28.96 -11.54
CA ILE A 243 8.19 27.95 -10.85
C ILE A 243 7.60 28.56 -9.57
N PHE A 244 6.28 28.55 -9.47
CA PHE A 244 5.57 28.63 -8.20
C PHE A 244 5.44 27.21 -7.65
N ASP A 245 6.15 26.91 -6.57
CA ASP A 245 6.28 25.55 -6.03
C ASP A 245 5.09 25.09 -5.16
N GLY A 246 4.08 25.94 -5.00
CA GLY A 246 2.88 25.68 -4.20
C GLY A 246 3.07 25.82 -2.70
N LYS A 247 4.28 26.09 -2.19
CA LYS A 247 4.58 26.08 -0.75
C LYS A 247 4.28 27.42 -0.08
N ILE A 248 3.12 27.53 0.55
CA ILE A 248 2.69 28.77 1.23
C ILE A 248 3.36 28.89 2.59
N GLY A 249 3.26 27.86 3.44
CA GLY A 249 3.99 27.81 4.70
C GLY A 249 3.56 26.68 5.61
N VAL A 250 4.31 26.52 6.69
CA VAL A 250 4.04 25.59 7.78
C VAL A 250 4.38 26.29 9.09
N TRP A 251 3.47 26.27 10.07
CA TRP A 251 3.61 27.04 11.30
C TRP A 251 3.31 26.18 12.53
N PRO A 252 4.21 26.13 13.52
CA PRO A 252 3.98 25.38 14.75
C PRO A 252 3.02 26.12 15.69
N PHE A 253 2.13 25.37 16.34
CA PHE A 253 1.38 25.85 17.50
C PHE A 253 2.22 25.68 18.77
N VAL A 254 2.98 26.72 19.11
CA VAL A 254 3.85 26.76 20.28
C VAL A 254 3.79 28.11 20.98
N GLU A 255 4.05 28.08 22.28
CA GLU A 255 4.17 29.26 23.13
C GLU A 255 5.54 29.26 23.84
N LYS A 256 6.09 30.44 24.09
CA LYS A 256 7.32 30.62 24.86
C LYS A 256 6.95 30.98 26.30
N LEU A 257 7.04 30.00 27.20
CA LEU A 257 6.66 30.17 28.60
C LEU A 257 7.86 29.99 29.55
N PRO A 258 7.92 30.71 30.68
CA PRO A 258 8.91 30.44 31.71
C PRO A 258 8.68 29.06 32.34
N ALA A 259 9.76 28.29 32.51
CA ALA A 259 9.71 26.97 33.12
C ALA A 259 9.12 27.05 34.53
N LYS A 260 8.01 26.34 34.77
CA LYS A 260 7.28 26.38 36.05
C LYS A 260 8.02 25.72 37.22
N ARG A 261 8.93 24.77 36.92
CA ARG A 261 9.66 23.97 37.92
C ARG A 261 11.13 23.90 37.58
N ASN A 262 11.98 23.78 38.60
CA ASN A 262 13.37 23.38 38.43
C ASN A 262 13.42 21.94 37.89
N SER A 263 14.37 21.68 37.01
CA SER A 263 14.73 20.34 36.54
C SER A 263 16.25 20.22 36.51
N LYS A 264 16.76 18.98 36.44
CA LYS A 264 18.21 18.72 36.34
C LYS A 264 18.91 19.53 35.24
N ASN A 265 18.19 19.82 34.15
CA ASN A 265 18.75 20.48 32.96
C ASN A 265 18.26 21.92 32.77
N ARG A 266 17.44 22.46 33.69
CA ARG A 266 16.83 23.79 33.51
C ARG A 266 16.33 24.37 34.82
N ALA A 267 16.72 25.62 35.11
CA ALA A 267 16.18 26.39 36.23
C ALA A 267 14.74 26.86 35.96
N LYS A 268 13.99 27.09 37.05
CA LYS A 268 12.68 27.74 37.02
C LYS A 268 12.85 29.14 36.44
N GLY A 269 11.92 29.56 35.58
CA GLY A 269 11.95 30.88 34.94
C GLY A 269 12.66 30.92 33.58
N THR A 270 13.47 29.92 33.22
CA THR A 270 14.03 29.84 31.86
C THR A 270 12.90 29.74 30.83
N ILE A 271 12.93 30.57 29.78
CA ILE A 271 11.94 30.52 28.70
C ILE A 271 12.09 29.21 27.92
N VAL A 272 10.98 28.49 27.73
CA VAL A 272 10.91 27.20 27.05
C VAL A 272 9.81 27.25 26.00
N THR A 273 10.08 26.69 24.84
CA THR A 273 9.05 26.45 23.82
C THR A 273 8.20 25.25 24.24
N THR A 274 6.89 25.45 24.38
CA THR A 274 5.95 24.38 24.72
C THR A 274 4.84 24.28 23.68
N PRO A 275 4.31 23.08 23.39
CA PRO A 275 3.18 22.93 22.47
C PRO A 275 1.94 23.63 23.03
N GLN A 276 1.28 24.42 22.20
CA GLN A 276 0.07 25.15 22.54
C GLN A 276 -1.17 24.30 22.20
N SER A 277 -2.24 24.44 23.00
CA SER A 277 -3.55 23.89 22.63
C SER A 277 -4.20 24.78 21.59
N VAL A 278 -4.79 24.18 20.56
CA VAL A 278 -5.47 24.92 19.48
C VAL A 278 -6.97 24.97 19.77
N ASP A 279 -7.48 26.18 19.97
CA ASP A 279 -8.91 26.49 20.00
C ASP A 279 -9.29 27.34 18.76
N ALA A 280 -10.57 27.71 18.65
CA ALA A 280 -11.06 28.50 17.52
C ALA A 280 -10.32 29.85 17.39
N LYS A 281 -9.97 30.50 18.50
CA LYS A 281 -9.29 31.80 18.48
C LYS A 281 -7.84 31.65 18.00
N VAL A 282 -7.11 30.68 18.56
CA VAL A 282 -5.72 30.39 18.18
C VAL A 282 -5.64 30.01 16.70
N TYR A 283 -6.58 29.20 16.22
CA TYR A 283 -6.67 28.84 14.80
C TYR A 283 -6.92 30.07 13.91
N LEU A 284 -7.93 30.88 14.24
CA LEU A 284 -8.26 32.09 13.50
C LEU A 284 -7.08 33.07 13.44
N GLU A 285 -6.41 33.29 14.57
CA GLU A 285 -5.23 34.17 14.64
C GLU A 285 -4.08 33.63 13.81
N MET A 286 -3.84 32.31 13.80
CA MET A 286 -2.82 31.68 12.94
C MET A 286 -3.12 31.93 11.45
N VAL A 287 -4.38 31.78 11.02
CA VAL A 287 -4.75 32.03 9.63
C VAL A 287 -4.60 33.50 9.26
N LEU A 288 -5.07 34.42 10.11
CA LEU A 288 -5.02 35.86 9.85
C LEU A 288 -3.60 36.42 9.86
N ASN A 289 -2.76 35.98 10.78
CA ASN A 289 -1.43 36.55 10.99
C ASN A 289 -0.34 35.87 10.17
N ASN A 290 -0.57 34.62 9.72
CA ASN A 290 0.45 33.84 9.02
C ASN A 290 0.00 33.41 7.62
N VAL A 291 -1.12 32.70 7.50
CA VAL A 291 -1.57 32.12 6.22
C VAL A 291 -1.94 33.22 5.22
N VAL A 292 -2.81 34.16 5.61
CA VAL A 292 -3.30 35.23 4.73
C VAL A 292 -2.14 36.12 4.23
N PRO A 293 -1.22 36.61 5.09
CA PRO A 293 -0.04 37.34 4.62
C PRO A 293 0.86 36.52 3.70
N ALA A 294 1.06 35.23 4.00
CA ALA A 294 1.89 34.36 3.16
C ALA A 294 1.27 34.12 1.77
N ILE A 295 -0.06 33.97 1.68
CA ILE A 295 -0.77 33.93 0.40
C ILE A 295 -0.54 35.23 -0.37
N LYS A 296 -0.82 36.39 0.23
CA LYS A 296 -0.63 37.69 -0.42
C LYS A 296 0.80 37.94 -0.89
N ALA A 297 1.80 37.42 -0.16
CA ALA A 297 3.21 37.58 -0.49
C ALA A 297 3.69 36.63 -1.61
N LYS A 298 3.22 35.37 -1.60
CA LYS A 298 3.78 34.31 -2.46
C LYS A 298 2.95 33.99 -3.70
N PHE A 299 1.63 34.20 -3.66
CA PHE A 299 0.78 33.82 -4.78
C PHE A 299 1.06 34.68 -6.03
N PRO A 300 0.95 34.10 -7.23
CA PRO A 300 0.97 34.85 -8.47
C PRO A 300 -0.06 35.99 -8.50
N ARG A 301 0.39 37.18 -8.88
CA ARG A 301 -0.42 38.42 -8.87
C ARG A 301 -1.68 38.32 -9.74
N SER A 302 -1.64 37.57 -10.83
CA SER A 302 -2.81 37.33 -11.69
C SER A 302 -3.94 36.63 -10.93
N THR A 303 -3.61 35.56 -10.19
CA THR A 303 -4.57 34.80 -9.40
C THR A 303 -5.07 35.59 -8.19
N LEU A 304 -4.22 36.40 -7.54
CA LEU A 304 -4.68 37.27 -6.46
C LEU A 304 -5.74 38.28 -6.90
N ARG A 305 -5.77 38.68 -8.18
CA ARG A 305 -6.80 39.59 -8.73
C ARG A 305 -8.13 38.90 -8.99
N THR A 306 -8.12 37.62 -9.35
CA THR A 306 -9.34 36.83 -9.59
C THR A 306 -9.94 36.31 -8.28
N GLY A 307 -9.11 36.15 -7.25
CA GLY A 307 -9.49 35.64 -5.95
C GLY A 307 -8.79 34.32 -5.64
N VAL A 308 -8.58 34.04 -4.36
CA VAL A 308 -7.99 32.81 -3.84
C VAL A 308 -8.96 32.18 -2.85
N THR A 309 -9.19 30.88 -2.98
CA THR A 309 -10.04 30.12 -2.06
C THR A 309 -9.17 29.31 -1.11
N ILE A 310 -9.33 29.50 0.20
CA ILE A 310 -8.75 28.63 1.21
C ILE A 310 -9.73 27.48 1.46
N GLN A 311 -9.28 26.25 1.20
CA GLN A 311 -9.98 25.03 1.56
C GLN A 311 -9.53 24.53 2.94
N GLN A 312 -10.50 24.22 3.81
CA GLN A 312 -10.27 23.61 5.13
C GLN A 312 -11.28 22.49 5.42
N ASP A 313 -11.05 21.74 6.50
CA ASP A 313 -12.00 20.74 7.01
C ASP A 313 -13.13 21.37 7.86
N ASN A 314 -14.09 20.54 8.28
CA ASN A 314 -15.25 20.96 9.09
C ASN A 314 -15.03 20.78 10.60
N ALA A 315 -13.79 20.77 11.10
CA ALA A 315 -13.54 20.68 12.53
C ALA A 315 -14.24 21.84 13.28
N SER A 316 -14.67 21.57 14.51
CA SER A 316 -15.44 22.55 15.30
C SER A 316 -14.74 23.92 15.44
N PRO A 317 -13.41 24.01 15.66
CA PRO A 317 -12.70 25.27 15.70
C PRO A 317 -12.76 26.08 14.39
N HIS A 318 -12.92 25.42 13.23
CA HIS A 318 -12.84 26.06 11.91
C HIS A 318 -14.11 26.85 11.56
N LYS A 319 -15.22 26.60 12.26
CA LYS A 319 -16.49 27.32 12.08
C LYS A 319 -16.37 28.83 12.29
N CYS A 320 -15.36 29.28 13.03
CA CYS A 320 -15.11 30.72 13.24
C CYS A 320 -14.45 31.40 12.02
N LEU A 321 -13.82 30.62 11.13
CA LEU A 321 -13.15 31.14 9.94
C LEU A 321 -14.12 31.07 8.76
N THR A 322 -14.69 32.22 8.41
CA THR A 322 -15.59 32.37 7.26
C THR A 322 -15.10 33.50 6.35
N THR A 323 -15.57 33.54 5.10
CA THR A 323 -15.31 34.66 4.18
C THR A 323 -15.75 35.99 4.79
N SER A 324 -16.94 36.03 5.40
CA SER A 324 -17.44 37.24 6.08
C SER A 324 -16.56 37.66 7.25
N MET A 325 -15.99 36.71 7.99
CA MET A 325 -15.05 36.99 9.07
C MET A 325 -13.75 37.59 8.53
N LEU A 326 -13.21 37.07 7.42
CA LEU A 326 -12.05 37.64 6.74
C LEU A 326 -12.31 39.08 6.26
N GLU A 327 -13.46 39.31 5.63
CA GLU A 327 -13.88 40.64 5.15
C GLU A 327 -14.00 41.64 6.31
N SER A 328 -14.57 41.23 7.44
CA SER A 328 -14.68 42.07 8.66
C SER A 328 -13.31 42.50 9.21
N ARG A 329 -12.24 41.76 8.88
CA ARG A 329 -10.84 42.05 9.23
C ARG A 329 -10.07 42.75 8.10
N GLY A 330 -10.76 43.22 7.06
CA GLY A 330 -10.16 43.93 5.93
C GLY A 330 -9.40 43.02 4.95
N VAL A 331 -9.65 41.71 4.97
CA VAL A 331 -9.04 40.76 4.03
C VAL A 331 -9.94 40.64 2.80
N SER A 332 -9.57 41.32 1.72
CA SER A 332 -10.22 41.19 0.41
C SER A 332 -9.49 40.19 -0.50
N GLY A 333 -10.24 39.60 -1.44
CA GLY A 333 -9.71 38.69 -2.47
C GLY A 333 -9.37 37.28 -1.99
N ILE A 334 -9.68 36.93 -0.73
CA ILE A 334 -9.49 35.59 -0.19
C ILE A 334 -10.82 35.12 0.42
N SER A 335 -11.30 33.96 -0.02
CA SER A 335 -12.52 33.33 0.47
C SER A 335 -12.21 32.03 1.22
N ILE A 336 -13.16 31.56 2.02
CA ILE A 336 -13.07 30.26 2.71
C ILE A 336 -14.09 29.30 2.10
N LYS A 337 -13.65 28.08 1.80
CA LYS A 337 -14.50 26.97 1.37
C LYS A 337 -14.25 25.77 2.27
N ASN A 338 -15.31 25.24 2.86
CA ASN A 338 -15.19 24.00 3.62
C ASN A 338 -15.32 22.80 2.66
N GLN A 339 -14.49 21.79 2.88
CA GLN A 339 -14.65 20.50 2.19
C GLN A 339 -15.83 19.71 2.78
N PRO A 340 -16.36 18.69 2.09
CA PRO A 340 -17.44 17.87 2.61
C PRO A 340 -17.05 17.16 3.92
N PRO A 341 -17.99 16.93 4.85
CA PRO A 341 -17.74 16.17 6.08
C PRO A 341 -17.12 14.80 5.79
N ASN A 342 -16.31 14.31 6.74
CA ASN A 342 -15.71 12.95 6.69
C ASN A 342 -14.92 12.65 5.39
N SER A 343 -14.32 13.67 4.78
CA SER A 343 -13.63 13.56 3.48
C SER A 343 -12.16 13.96 3.53
N PRO A 344 -11.32 13.32 4.37
CA PRO A 344 -9.89 13.61 4.43
C PRO A 344 -9.16 13.29 3.11
N ASP A 345 -9.74 12.43 2.28
CA ASP A 345 -9.31 12.10 0.93
C ASP A 345 -9.45 13.27 -0.06
N PHE A 346 -10.24 14.30 0.27
CA PHE A 346 -10.40 15.51 -0.53
C PHE A 346 -9.48 16.67 -0.12
N ASN A 347 -8.59 16.45 0.86
CA ASN A 347 -7.54 17.40 1.22
C ASN A 347 -6.18 16.88 0.79
N VAL A 348 -5.44 17.64 -0.02
CA VAL A 348 -4.10 17.26 -0.49
C VAL A 348 -3.11 17.02 0.67
N LEU A 349 -3.33 17.72 1.78
CA LEU A 349 -2.50 17.64 2.98
C LEU A 349 -2.58 16.25 3.61
N ASP A 350 -3.80 15.79 3.91
CA ASP A 350 -4.07 14.45 4.43
C ASP A 350 -3.83 13.34 3.41
N LEU A 351 -4.17 13.57 2.14
CA LEU A 351 -4.11 12.58 1.08
C LEU A 351 -2.69 12.03 0.86
N GLY A 352 -1.68 12.88 0.98
CA GLY A 352 -0.30 12.44 0.76
C GLY A 352 0.81 13.40 1.18
N PHE A 353 0.56 14.70 1.19
CA PHE A 353 1.61 15.69 1.47
C PHE A 353 2.18 15.51 2.88
N PHE A 354 1.32 15.38 3.89
CA PHE A 354 1.75 15.20 5.27
C PHE A 354 2.55 13.92 5.50
N ASN A 355 2.17 12.82 4.85
CA ASN A 355 2.93 11.57 4.91
C ASN A 355 4.32 11.74 4.29
N SER A 356 4.42 12.55 3.22
CA SER A 356 5.67 12.84 2.53
C SER A 356 6.62 13.67 3.40
N ILE A 357 6.16 14.80 3.94
CA ILE A 357 7.00 15.63 4.82
C ILE A 357 7.36 14.92 6.13
N GLN A 358 6.44 14.10 6.67
CA GLN A 358 6.71 13.30 7.86
C GLN A 358 7.78 12.22 7.58
N SER A 359 7.81 11.65 6.38
CA SER A 359 8.86 10.72 5.97
C SER A 359 10.25 11.38 5.98
N LEU A 360 10.36 12.59 5.43
CA LEU A 360 11.59 13.39 5.44
C LEU A 360 11.99 13.80 6.87
N GLN A 361 11.03 14.28 7.66
CA GLN A 361 11.28 14.71 9.03
C GLN A 361 11.86 13.59 9.89
N TYR A 362 11.41 12.34 9.70
CA TYR A 362 11.94 11.21 10.46
C TYR A 362 13.36 10.76 10.08
N GLN A 363 13.90 11.26 8.97
CA GLN A 363 15.31 11.07 8.60
C GLN A 363 16.23 12.03 9.36
N LYS A 364 15.68 13.11 9.92
CA LYS A 364 16.40 14.12 10.70
C LYS A 364 16.53 13.70 12.17
N CYS A 365 17.63 14.07 12.81
CA CYS A 365 17.85 13.82 14.22
C CYS A 365 17.19 14.94 15.04
N THR A 366 16.18 14.59 15.84
CA THR A 366 15.47 15.54 16.69
C THR A 366 15.51 15.09 18.15
N ARG A 367 15.89 16.01 19.05
CA ARG A 367 16.00 15.77 20.50
C ARG A 367 15.20 16.77 21.33
N THR A 368 14.93 17.95 20.78
CA THR A 368 14.16 19.03 21.41
C THR A 368 12.91 19.39 20.60
N ILE A 369 12.06 20.26 21.14
CA ILE A 369 10.90 20.80 20.41
C ILE A 369 11.38 21.69 19.27
N GLU A 370 12.43 22.47 19.52
CA GLU A 370 13.08 23.33 18.55
C GLU A 370 13.65 22.53 17.38
N ASP A 371 14.35 21.42 17.65
CA ASP A 371 14.86 20.53 16.59
C ASP A 371 13.70 19.92 15.78
N LEU A 372 12.56 19.63 16.43
CA LEU A 372 11.39 19.10 15.75
C LEU A 372 10.78 20.15 14.82
N ILE A 373 10.69 21.41 15.26
CA ILE A 373 10.21 22.53 14.44
C ILE A 373 11.10 22.70 13.23
N ASP A 374 12.41 22.83 13.45
CA ASP A 374 13.40 22.97 12.38
C ASP A 374 13.33 21.79 11.39
N ALA A 375 13.21 20.56 11.89
CA ALA A 375 13.10 19.38 11.04
C ALA A 375 11.82 19.37 10.19
N VAL A 376 10.67 19.83 10.73
CA VAL A 376 9.40 19.91 9.98
C VAL A 376 9.49 21.03 8.94
N GLU A 377 9.93 22.22 9.31
CA GLU A 377 10.09 23.36 8.40
C GLU A 377 11.05 23.03 7.26
N THR A 378 12.22 22.48 7.58
CA THR A 378 13.19 22.03 6.58
C THR A 378 12.58 20.97 5.66
N SER A 379 11.84 20.00 6.21
CA SER A 379 11.20 18.94 5.40
C SER A 379 10.10 19.46 4.48
N PHE A 380 9.41 20.51 4.89
CA PHE A 380 8.39 21.17 4.09
C PHE A 380 9.02 21.81 2.84
N TYR A 381 10.11 22.56 3.00
CA TYR A 381 10.78 23.24 1.88
C TYR A 381 11.61 22.30 1.00
N GLU A 382 12.22 21.26 1.57
CA GLU A 382 12.95 20.22 0.82
C GLU A 382 12.04 19.34 -0.05
N LEU A 383 10.73 19.30 0.20
CA LEU A 383 9.84 18.43 -0.55
C LEU A 383 9.84 18.82 -2.05
N PRO A 384 10.15 17.88 -2.95
CA PRO A 384 10.21 18.18 -4.39
C PRO A 384 8.86 18.66 -4.92
N VAL A 385 8.90 19.64 -5.82
CA VAL A 385 7.70 20.22 -6.47
C VAL A 385 6.86 19.14 -7.14
N ASP A 386 7.51 18.21 -7.84
CA ASP A 386 6.85 17.06 -8.48
C ASP A 386 6.02 16.22 -7.50
N THR A 387 6.47 16.08 -6.26
CA THR A 387 5.72 15.33 -5.24
C THR A 387 4.44 16.06 -4.87
N VAL A 388 4.49 17.38 -4.77
CA VAL A 388 3.31 18.22 -4.54
C VAL A 388 2.35 18.11 -5.73
N SER A 389 2.83 18.32 -6.96
CA SER A 389 2.01 18.21 -8.18
C SER A 389 1.35 16.83 -8.33
N LYS A 390 2.10 15.74 -8.10
CA LYS A 390 1.56 14.36 -8.10
C LYS A 390 0.47 14.14 -7.06
N THR A 391 0.51 14.85 -5.94
CA THR A 391 -0.53 14.74 -4.90
C THR A 391 -1.83 15.41 -5.36
N PHE A 392 -1.77 16.56 -6.03
CA PHE A 392 -2.94 17.19 -6.68
C PHE A 392 -3.53 16.32 -7.81
N ILE A 393 -2.69 15.71 -8.64
CA ILE A 393 -3.18 14.74 -9.66
C ILE A 393 -3.84 13.53 -9.00
N THR A 394 -3.34 13.09 -7.83
CA THR A 394 -3.98 12.03 -7.05
C THR A 394 -5.34 12.49 -6.54
N LEU A 395 -5.46 13.72 -6.05
CA LEU A 395 -6.71 14.30 -5.59
C LEU A 395 -7.77 14.31 -6.71
N GLN A 396 -7.40 14.75 -7.92
CA GLN A 396 -8.31 14.71 -9.06
C GLN A 396 -8.76 13.28 -9.40
N LYS A 397 -7.86 12.29 -9.35
CA LYS A 397 -8.25 10.88 -9.52
C LYS A 397 -9.11 10.33 -8.39
N VAL A 398 -8.91 10.79 -7.17
CA VAL A 398 -9.74 10.44 -6.02
C VAL A 398 -11.15 11.01 -6.20
N MET A 399 -11.27 12.25 -6.69
CA MET A 399 -12.55 12.83 -7.07
C MET A 399 -13.20 12.09 -8.25
N GLU A 400 -12.44 11.71 -9.29
CA GLU A 400 -12.94 10.85 -10.37
C GLU A 400 -13.50 9.53 -9.84
N LYS A 401 -12.77 8.84 -8.94
CA LYS A 401 -13.28 7.62 -8.30
C LYS A 401 -14.52 7.87 -7.48
N CYS A 402 -14.59 8.98 -6.76
CA CYS A 402 -15.80 9.38 -6.05
C CYS A 402 -17.00 9.55 -7.00
N ILE A 403 -16.80 10.11 -8.19
CA ILE A 403 -17.83 10.28 -9.21
C ILE A 403 -18.27 8.91 -9.76
N GLU A 404 -17.31 8.05 -10.13
CA GLU A 404 -17.56 6.68 -10.62
C GLU A 404 -18.39 5.83 -9.66
N ILE A 405 -18.22 6.01 -8.34
CA ILE A 405 -18.95 5.26 -7.31
C ILE A 405 -19.98 6.10 -6.57
N HIS A 406 -20.47 7.16 -7.20
CA HIS A 406 -21.61 7.97 -6.77
C HIS A 406 -21.50 8.55 -5.34
N GLY A 407 -20.32 9.06 -4.97
CA GLY A 407 -20.09 9.78 -3.71
C GLY A 407 -19.44 8.95 -2.60
N SER A 408 -19.42 7.62 -2.76
CA SER A 408 -18.84 6.70 -1.77
C SER A 408 -17.33 6.87 -1.62
N ASN A 409 -16.78 6.43 -0.49
CA ASN A 409 -15.33 6.31 -0.26
C ASN A 409 -14.84 4.86 -0.39
N ASP A 410 -15.67 3.94 -0.90
CA ASP A 410 -15.31 2.53 -1.04
C ASP A 410 -14.45 2.21 -2.27
N TYR A 411 -13.33 2.91 -2.41
CA TYR A 411 -12.32 2.60 -3.42
C TYR A 411 -10.96 2.36 -2.77
N LYS A 412 -10.04 1.80 -3.56
CA LYS A 412 -8.61 1.83 -3.27
C LYS A 412 -8.04 3.12 -3.84
N LEU A 413 -7.06 3.70 -3.16
CA LEU A 413 -6.39 4.90 -3.66
C LEU A 413 -5.86 4.64 -5.09
N PRO A 414 -6.27 5.45 -6.09
CA PRO A 414 -5.96 5.19 -7.48
C PRO A 414 -4.45 5.37 -7.76
N HIS A 415 -3.90 4.47 -8.58
CA HIS A 415 -2.49 4.50 -8.97
C HIS A 415 -2.35 4.68 -10.49
N MET A 416 -1.70 5.76 -10.92
CA MET A 416 -1.61 6.14 -12.35
C MET A 416 -0.25 5.89 -13.01
N LYS A 417 0.74 5.29 -12.33
CA LYS A 417 2.13 5.23 -12.85
C LYS A 417 2.59 6.60 -13.39
N LYS A 418 2.31 7.67 -12.62
CA LYS A 418 2.42 9.08 -13.04
C LYS A 418 3.75 9.39 -13.73
N ASP A 419 4.85 8.95 -13.12
CA ASP A 419 6.21 9.12 -13.65
C ASP A 419 6.45 8.57 -15.06
N ALA A 420 5.69 7.56 -15.47
CA ALA A 420 5.84 6.96 -16.79
C ALA A 420 4.92 7.56 -17.86
N LEU A 421 3.83 8.24 -17.45
CA LEU A 421 2.75 8.65 -18.36
C LEU A 421 2.59 10.16 -18.49
N ILE A 422 3.12 10.94 -17.56
CA ILE A 422 2.90 12.39 -17.51
C ILE A 422 4.23 13.09 -17.73
N ALA A 423 4.32 13.88 -18.80
CA ALA A 423 5.52 14.63 -19.15
C ALA A 423 5.72 15.85 -18.24
N ASP A 424 4.64 16.56 -17.92
CA ASP A 424 4.66 17.74 -17.05
C ASP A 424 3.54 17.64 -16.00
N PHE A 425 3.91 17.46 -14.73
CA PHE A 425 2.95 17.34 -13.65
C PHE A 425 2.27 18.67 -13.30
N THR A 426 2.88 19.81 -13.64
CA THR A 426 2.35 21.12 -13.26
C THR A 426 1.13 21.51 -14.09
N THR A 427 1.07 21.07 -15.35
CA THR A 427 -0.02 21.37 -16.30
C THR A 427 -1.01 20.21 -16.50
N PHE A 428 -0.68 19.00 -16.05
CA PHE A 428 -1.53 17.83 -16.27
C PHE A 428 -2.79 17.84 -15.42
N ASN A 429 -3.96 17.72 -16.06
CA ASN A 429 -5.24 17.54 -15.41
C ASN A 429 -5.87 16.22 -15.81
N VAL A 430 -6.60 15.62 -14.87
CA VAL A 430 -7.33 14.37 -15.13
C VAL A 430 -8.56 14.66 -15.99
N GLU A 431 -8.73 13.87 -17.04
CA GLU A 431 -10.00 13.77 -17.77
C GLU A 431 -10.92 12.75 -17.11
N CYS A 432 -12.20 13.09 -17.03
CA CYS A 432 -13.30 12.24 -16.60
C CYS A 432 -14.18 11.90 -17.81
N ASP A 433 -14.46 10.62 -17.99
CA ASP A 433 -15.31 10.12 -19.06
C ASP A 433 -16.76 10.64 -18.94
N ALA A 434 -17.39 10.89 -20.10
CA ALA A 434 -18.77 11.38 -20.18
C ALA A 434 -19.76 10.46 -19.48
N TYR A 435 -19.59 9.14 -19.62
CA TYR A 435 -20.45 8.14 -18.99
C TYR A 435 -20.46 8.27 -17.46
N ASN A 436 -19.28 8.41 -16.84
CA ASN A 436 -19.16 8.54 -15.39
C ASN A 436 -19.85 9.82 -14.89
N TYR A 437 -19.69 10.91 -15.63
CA TYR A 437 -20.34 12.19 -15.31
C TYR A 437 -21.87 12.09 -15.42
N GLU A 438 -22.39 11.57 -16.54
CA GLU A 438 -23.82 11.41 -16.76
C GLU A 438 -24.46 10.48 -15.71
N SER A 439 -23.82 9.34 -15.44
CA SER A 439 -24.27 8.39 -14.43
C SER A 439 -24.33 9.02 -13.04
N ALA A 440 -23.32 9.82 -12.67
CA ALA A 440 -23.30 10.54 -11.42
C ALA A 440 -24.40 11.62 -11.32
N LEU A 441 -24.68 12.35 -12.41
CA LEU A 441 -25.78 13.32 -12.44
C LEU A 441 -27.14 12.66 -12.31
N ILE A 442 -27.37 11.53 -12.98
CA ILE A 442 -28.62 10.76 -12.86
C ILE A 442 -28.82 10.33 -11.40
N HIS A 443 -27.78 9.79 -10.77
CA HIS A 443 -27.83 9.40 -9.36
C HIS A 443 -28.15 10.59 -8.44
N LEU A 444 -27.54 11.76 -8.69
CA LEU A 444 -27.80 12.97 -7.91
C LEU A 444 -29.26 13.43 -8.05
N ASN A 445 -29.78 13.47 -9.27
CA ASN A 445 -31.15 13.92 -9.56
C ASN A 445 -32.19 12.95 -9.02
N PHE A 446 -31.94 11.63 -9.11
CA PHE A 446 -32.83 10.64 -8.52
C PHE A 446 -32.95 10.81 -7.00
N ARG A 447 -31.82 11.01 -6.31
CA ARG A 447 -31.80 11.28 -4.87
C ARG A 447 -32.53 12.57 -4.49
N LEU A 448 -32.33 13.65 -5.25
CA LEU A 448 -33.06 14.90 -5.04
C LEU A 448 -34.58 14.72 -5.19
N GLY A 449 -35.00 13.88 -6.15
CA GLY A 449 -36.42 13.52 -6.32
C GLY A 449 -36.99 12.72 -5.14
N GLU A 450 -36.23 11.75 -4.62
CA GLU A 450 -36.60 10.99 -3.41
C GLU A 450 -36.75 11.91 -2.19
N GLU A 451 -35.78 12.81 -1.98
CA GLU A 451 -35.78 13.78 -0.87
C GLU A 451 -36.98 14.71 -0.94
N ALA A 452 -37.27 15.30 -2.11
CA ALA A 452 -38.42 16.16 -2.31
C ALA A 452 -39.76 15.41 -2.11
N SER A 453 -39.83 14.13 -2.50
CA SER A 453 -41.01 13.30 -2.28
C SER A 453 -41.22 12.97 -0.80
N MET A 454 -40.15 12.69 -0.05
CA MET A 454 -40.23 12.44 1.39
C MET A 454 -40.61 13.70 2.17
N GLU A 455 -40.05 14.86 1.80
CA GLU A 455 -40.37 16.14 2.41
C GLU A 455 -41.83 16.54 2.15
N ALA A 456 -42.34 16.30 0.93
CA ALA A 456 -43.76 16.49 0.62
C ALA A 456 -44.68 15.58 1.47
N LEU A 457 -44.29 14.32 1.69
CA LEU A 457 -45.02 13.40 2.57
C LEU A 457 -45.02 13.88 4.03
N LEU A 458 -43.87 14.30 4.56
CA LEU A 458 -43.78 14.82 5.92
C LEU A 458 -44.61 16.11 6.10
N ASN A 459 -44.51 17.04 5.15
CA ASN A 459 -45.27 18.30 5.19
C ASN A 459 -46.79 18.06 5.08
N SER A 460 -47.23 17.05 4.32
CA SER A 460 -48.64 16.66 4.28
C SER A 460 -49.13 16.09 5.62
N GLN A 461 -48.31 15.30 6.31
CA GLN A 461 -48.64 14.75 7.63
C GLN A 461 -48.69 15.82 8.73
N GLU A 462 -47.81 16.83 8.67
CA GLU A 462 -47.86 17.98 9.59
C GLU A 462 -49.08 18.88 9.33
N GLN A 463 -49.49 19.06 8.07
CA GLN A 463 -50.72 19.77 7.73
C GLN A 463 -51.97 19.03 8.21
N ASP A 464 -52.00 17.70 8.10
CA ASP A 464 -53.09 16.87 8.62
C ASP A 464 -53.18 16.91 10.16
N LEU A 465 -52.04 17.02 10.85
CA LEU A 465 -51.98 17.17 12.32
C LEU A 465 -52.44 18.56 12.79
N LEU A 466 -52.12 19.62 12.05
CA LEU A 466 -52.57 20.99 12.34
C LEU A 466 -54.05 21.24 11.99
N ALA A 467 -54.68 20.36 11.20
CA ALA A 467 -56.11 20.42 10.88
C ALA A 467 -57.00 19.73 11.93
N ILE A 468 -56.40 19.13 12.99
CA ILE A 468 -57.09 18.38 14.05
C ILE A 468 -57.07 19.15 15.41
N GLU A 469 -56.38 20.30 15.48
CA GLU A 469 -56.54 21.32 16.54
C GLU A 469 -57.53 22.41 16.10
#